data_AF-A0A935XF92-F1
#
_entry.id   AF-A0A935XF92-F1
#
_cell.length_a   1.000
_cell.length_b   1.000
_cell.length_c   1.000
_cell.angle_alpha   90.00
_cell.angle_beta   90.00
_cell.angle_gamma   90.00
#
_symmetry.space_group_name_H-M   'P 1'
#
loop_
_entity.id
_entity.type
_entity.pdbx_description
1 polymer ?
#
loop_
_entity_poly.entity_id
_entity_poly.type
_entity_poly.pdbx_seq_one_letter_code
_entity_poly.pdbx_strand_id
1 'polypeptide(L)'
;MVAPTGGAVTWLDVVGDTATSHIGQVEWLDATTVLVQHLNRKQNRNDFWVGDATTGRGTVLYTDQDSAWVEVQELRWIAGAKGAKGAHAGRSALVESERDGWRHVYSVSRTTGGGDAADARRI
;
A
#
# COMPACT_ATOMS: atom_id res chain seq x y z
N MET A 1 -18.30 -7.85 15.22
CA MET A 1 -17.71 -8.80 16.19
C MET A 1 -17.52 -10.13 15.48
N VAL A 2 -16.38 -10.80 15.68
CA VAL A 2 -16.14 -12.17 15.18
C VAL A 2 -16.39 -13.13 16.34
N ALA A 3 -17.00 -14.29 16.07
CA ALA A 3 -17.22 -15.30 17.10
C ALA A 3 -15.88 -15.86 17.62
N PRO A 4 -15.81 -16.40 18.85
CA PRO A 4 -14.59 -17.03 19.36
C PRO A 4 -14.12 -18.23 18.52
N THR A 5 -15.03 -18.85 17.77
CA THR A 5 -14.75 -19.92 16.81
C THR A 5 -14.24 -19.42 15.46
N GLY A 6 -14.12 -18.10 15.30
CA GLY A 6 -13.72 -17.44 14.05
C GLY A 6 -14.91 -17.07 13.16
N GLY A 7 -14.60 -16.86 11.88
CA GLY A 7 -15.53 -16.59 10.80
C GLY A 7 -14.93 -17.04 9.47
N ALA A 8 -15.66 -16.87 8.38
CA ALA A 8 -15.11 -17.14 7.06
C ALA A 8 -13.87 -16.27 6.79
N VAL A 9 -12.81 -16.88 6.25
CA VAL A 9 -11.58 -16.19 5.88
C VAL A 9 -11.65 -15.81 4.41
N THR A 10 -11.42 -14.53 4.12
CA THR A 10 -11.12 -14.04 2.77
C THR A 10 -9.61 -13.88 2.65
N TRP A 11 -8.99 -14.64 1.75
CA TRP A 11 -7.58 -14.49 1.43
C TRP A 11 -7.38 -13.34 0.45
N LEU A 12 -6.41 -12.47 0.71
CA LEU A 12 -6.02 -11.41 -0.21
C LEU A 12 -5.18 -12.01 -1.35
N ASP A 13 -5.54 -11.69 -2.59
CA ASP A 13 -4.85 -12.09 -3.82
C ASP A 13 -3.68 -11.15 -4.12
N VAL A 14 -2.79 -10.99 -3.13
CA VAL A 14 -1.55 -10.23 -3.30
C VAL A 14 -0.62 -11.07 -4.17
N VAL A 15 -0.46 -10.67 -5.43
CA VAL A 15 0.30 -11.43 -6.43
C VAL A 15 1.77 -11.51 -6.03
N GLY A 16 2.27 -12.74 -5.85
CA GLY A 16 3.68 -13.00 -5.60
C GLY A 16 3.91 -14.40 -5.03
N ASP A 17 5.06 -14.99 -5.33
CA ASP A 17 5.48 -16.23 -4.66
C ASP A 17 6.01 -15.89 -3.27
N THR A 18 5.44 -16.52 -2.23
CA THR A 18 5.87 -16.40 -0.83
C THR A 18 7.36 -16.71 -0.61
N ALA A 19 7.98 -17.53 -1.45
CA ALA A 19 9.42 -17.81 -1.37
C ALA A 19 10.28 -16.65 -1.89
N THR A 20 9.70 -15.73 -2.67
CA THR A 20 10.42 -14.66 -3.39
C THR A 20 9.93 -13.26 -3.04
N SER A 21 9.10 -13.13 -2.00
CA SER A 21 8.54 -11.84 -1.59
C SER A 21 8.28 -11.74 -0.09
N HIS A 22 8.03 -10.52 0.39
CA HIS A 22 7.74 -10.21 1.78
C HIS A 22 6.56 -9.25 1.89
N ILE A 23 5.78 -9.38 2.95
CA ILE A 23 4.78 -8.38 3.34
C ILE A 23 5.43 -7.46 4.36
N GLY A 24 5.66 -6.20 3.96
CA GLY A 24 6.31 -5.21 4.81
C GLY A 24 5.35 -4.60 5.83
N GLN A 25 4.26 -4.00 5.34
CA GLN A 25 3.24 -3.38 6.17
C GLN A 25 1.85 -3.59 5.60
N VAL A 26 0.87 -3.70 6.49
CA VAL A 26 -0.55 -3.82 6.16
C VAL A 26 -1.30 -2.72 6.90
N GLU A 27 -2.18 -2.01 6.19
CA GLU A 27 -2.98 -0.93 6.75
C GLU A 27 -4.42 -1.01 6.26
N TRP A 28 -5.39 -0.90 7.18
CA TRP A 28 -6.79 -0.67 6.81
C TRP A 28 -6.98 0.79 6.40
N LEU A 29 -7.43 1.00 5.16
CA LEU A 29 -7.73 2.33 4.65
C LEU A 29 -9.16 2.77 5.01
N ASP A 30 -10.05 1.80 5.13
CA ASP A 30 -11.45 1.95 5.55
C ASP A 30 -12.01 0.57 5.96
N ALA A 31 -13.32 0.39 6.02
CA ALA A 31 -13.93 -0.85 6.51
C ALA A 31 -13.75 -2.05 5.57
N THR A 32 -13.47 -1.81 4.29
CA THR A 32 -13.42 -2.86 3.26
C THR A 32 -12.13 -2.83 2.45
N THR A 33 -11.28 -1.82 2.63
CA THR A 33 -10.07 -1.64 1.82
C THR A 33 -8.81 -1.78 2.66
N VAL A 34 -7.89 -2.60 2.17
CA VAL A 34 -6.58 -2.85 2.80
C VAL A 34 -5.47 -2.45 1.84
N LEU A 35 -4.49 -1.71 2.34
CA LEU A 35 -3.20 -1.48 1.70
C LEU A 35 -2.20 -2.50 2.22
N VAL A 36 -1.41 -3.05 1.31
CA VAL A 36 -0.31 -3.97 1.56
C VAL A 36 0.93 -3.44 0.85
N GLN A 37 2.01 -3.24 1.58
CA GLN A 37 3.33 -3.03 1.01
C GLN A 37 3.98 -4.39 0.75
N HIS A 38 4.09 -4.76 -0.52
CA HIS A 38 4.62 -6.03 -0.98
C HIS A 38 6.01 -5.82 -1.58
N LEU A 39 7.02 -6.46 -0.97
CA LEU A 39 8.41 -6.30 -1.37
C LEU A 39 8.89 -7.56 -2.08
N ASN A 40 9.69 -7.38 -3.13
CA ASN A 40 10.41 -8.51 -3.70
C ASN A 40 11.53 -9.00 -2.75
N ARG A 41 12.08 -10.20 -2.99
CA ARG A 41 13.11 -10.81 -2.11
C ARG A 41 14.34 -9.95 -1.92
N LYS A 42 14.70 -9.18 -2.95
CA LYS A 42 15.85 -8.25 -2.96
C LYS A 42 15.56 -6.95 -2.22
N GLN A 43 14.31 -6.67 -1.89
CA GLN A 43 13.86 -5.43 -1.24
C GLN A 43 14.29 -4.18 -2.00
N ASN A 44 14.23 -4.24 -3.33
CA ASN A 44 14.53 -3.11 -4.21
C ASN A 44 13.31 -2.67 -5.03
N ARG A 45 12.16 -3.30 -4.77
CA ARG A 45 10.83 -2.92 -5.29
C ARG A 45 9.81 -3.13 -4.18
N ASN A 46 8.98 -2.12 -3.92
CA ASN A 46 7.88 -2.13 -2.97
C ASN A 46 6.60 -1.71 -3.71
N ASP A 47 5.71 -2.67 -3.93
CA ASP A 47 4.40 -2.44 -4.52
C ASP A 47 3.39 -2.15 -3.42
N PHE A 48 2.79 -0.96 -3.48
CA PHE A 48 1.69 -0.52 -2.64
C PHE A 48 0.40 -1.11 -3.22
N TRP A 49 0.11 -2.36 -2.90
CA TRP A 49 -1.07 -3.08 -3.37
C TRP A 49 -2.29 -2.72 -2.52
N VAL A 50 -3.42 -2.42 -3.16
CA VAL A 50 -4.69 -2.11 -2.50
C VAL A 50 -5.73 -3.14 -2.89
N GLY A 51 -6.35 -3.77 -1.89
CA GLY A 51 -7.35 -4.81 -2.10
C GLY A 51 -8.63 -4.61 -1.32
N ASP A 52 -9.69 -5.21 -1.84
CA ASP A 52 -10.99 -5.34 -1.22
C ASP A 52 -10.97 -6.56 -0.27
N ALA A 53 -11.14 -6.32 1.03
CA ALA A 53 -11.12 -7.34 2.07
C ALA A 53 -12.34 -8.28 2.05
N THR A 54 -13.39 -7.95 1.30
CA THR A 54 -14.57 -8.81 1.13
C THR A 54 -14.38 -9.81 0.01
N THR A 55 -13.67 -9.44 -1.05
CA THR A 55 -13.45 -10.29 -2.24
C THR A 55 -12.04 -10.86 -2.36
N GLY A 56 -11.06 -10.30 -1.65
CA GLY A 56 -9.65 -10.65 -1.76
C GLY A 56 -8.92 -9.98 -2.94
N ARG A 57 -9.64 -9.44 -3.92
CA ARG A 57 -9.04 -8.89 -5.15
C ARG A 57 -8.50 -7.49 -4.94
N GLY A 58 -7.46 -7.13 -5.69
CA GLY A 58 -6.85 -5.81 -5.61
C GLY A 58 -5.95 -5.48 -6.79
N THR A 59 -5.30 -4.33 -6.72
CA THR A 59 -4.38 -3.80 -7.73
C THR A 59 -3.23 -3.05 -7.08
N VAL A 60 -2.12 -2.92 -7.79
CA VAL A 60 -1.04 -2.01 -7.39
C VAL A 60 -1.50 -0.57 -7.56
N LEU A 61 -1.37 0.23 -6.49
CA LEU A 61 -1.64 1.67 -6.46
C LEU A 61 -0.40 2.48 -6.85
N TYR A 62 0.77 2.04 -6.37
CA TYR A 62 2.05 2.70 -6.59
C TYR A 62 3.19 1.67 -6.45
N THR A 63 4.28 1.88 -7.17
CA THR A 63 5.50 1.08 -7.02
C THR A 63 6.64 2.02 -6.68
N ASP A 64 7.28 1.78 -5.55
CA ASP A 64 8.61 2.34 -5.26
C ASP A 64 9.69 1.37 -5.74
N GLN A 65 10.72 1.89 -6.38
CA GLN A 65 11.81 1.09 -6.91
C GLN A 65 13.12 1.86 -6.87
N ASP A 66 14.17 1.18 -6.42
CA ASP A 66 15.53 1.69 -6.39
C ASP A 66 16.53 0.57 -6.75
N SER A 67 17.75 0.94 -7.13
CA SER A 67 18.81 0.00 -7.46
C SER A 67 19.46 -0.66 -6.24
N ALA A 68 19.47 0.01 -5.09
CA ALA A 68 20.03 -0.47 -3.83
C ALA A 68 18.94 -1.13 -2.97
N TRP A 69 18.01 -0.35 -2.43
CA TRP A 69 16.89 -0.85 -1.62
C TRP A 69 15.75 0.18 -1.53
N VAL A 70 14.57 -0.30 -1.17
CA VAL A 70 13.39 0.53 -0.88
C VAL A 70 12.99 0.39 0.58
N GLU A 71 12.27 1.38 1.11
CA GLU A 71 11.81 1.38 2.50
C GLU A 71 10.33 0.95 2.62
N VAL A 72 10.02 0.31 3.75
CA VAL A 72 8.63 0.08 4.20
C VAL A 72 8.21 1.30 5.01
N GLN A 73 7.06 1.88 4.69
CA GLN A 73 6.70 3.21 5.19
C GLN A 73 5.32 3.27 5.83
N GLU A 74 5.23 3.88 7.01
CA GLU A 74 3.94 4.32 7.53
C GLU A 74 3.44 5.54 6.77
N LEU A 75 2.37 5.36 5.98
CA LEU A 75 1.88 6.42 5.12
C LEU A 75 1.18 7.54 5.91
N ARG A 76 1.55 8.77 5.56
CA ARG A 76 0.83 9.98 5.99
C ARG A 76 -0.25 10.30 4.96
N TRP A 77 -1.50 10.23 5.37
CA TRP A 77 -2.64 10.54 4.51
C TRP A 77 -3.05 12.01 4.57
N ILE A 78 -3.41 12.59 3.42
CA ILE A 78 -3.87 13.97 3.27
C ILE A 78 -5.35 13.99 2.86
N ALA A 79 -6.07 15.04 3.28
CA ALA A 79 -7.49 15.25 2.98
C ALA A 79 -8.39 14.11 3.51
N GLY A 80 -8.07 13.65 4.71
CA GLY A 80 -8.79 12.73 5.59
C GLY A 80 -8.02 12.65 6.92
N ALA A 81 -8.68 12.33 8.03
CA ALA A 81 -8.08 12.48 9.36
C ALA A 81 -7.73 11.12 10.00
N LYS A 82 -6.69 10.43 9.54
CA LYS A 82 -6.18 9.26 10.27
C LYS A 82 -5.70 9.73 11.66
N GLY A 83 -6.39 9.33 12.73
CA GLY A 83 -6.09 9.77 14.09
C GLY A 83 -7.31 9.86 15.03
N ALA A 84 -8.53 9.97 14.47
CA ALA A 84 -9.77 9.84 15.23
C ALA A 84 -10.36 8.41 15.08
N LYS A 85 -11.00 7.89 16.14
CA LYS A 85 -11.73 6.60 16.06
C LYS A 85 -12.73 6.63 14.89
N GLY A 86 -12.62 5.67 13.98
CA GLY A 86 -13.50 5.54 12.82
C GLY A 86 -13.10 6.38 11.61
N ALA A 87 -11.96 7.07 11.64
CA ALA A 87 -11.50 7.82 10.49
C ALA A 87 -10.89 6.93 9.40
N HIS A 88 -11.21 7.26 8.15
CA HIS A 88 -10.65 6.63 6.96
C HIS A 88 -9.37 7.32 6.51
N ALA A 89 -8.52 6.56 5.81
CA ALA A 89 -7.40 7.13 5.08
C ALA A 89 -7.89 8.25 4.15
N GLY A 90 -7.11 9.33 4.06
CA GLY A 90 -7.39 10.46 3.18
C GLY A 90 -7.30 10.09 1.69
N ARG A 91 -7.57 11.05 0.80
CA ARG A 91 -7.63 10.81 -0.66
C ARG A 91 -6.27 10.59 -1.31
N SER A 92 -5.19 11.00 -0.65
CA SER A 92 -3.83 10.83 -1.13
C SER A 92 -2.88 10.51 0.02
N ALA A 93 -1.83 9.75 -0.24
CA ALA A 93 -0.74 9.48 0.69
C ALA A 93 0.51 10.26 0.31
N LEU A 94 1.34 10.57 1.30
CA LEU A 94 2.72 10.98 1.11
C LEU A 94 3.61 9.74 1.17
N VAL A 95 4.44 9.56 0.14
CA VAL A 95 5.40 8.46 -0.01
C VAL A 95 6.80 9.06 -0.18
N GLU A 96 7.75 8.59 0.60
CA GLU A 96 9.16 8.91 0.43
C GLU A 96 9.77 7.95 -0.60
N SER A 97 10.59 8.43 -1.52
CA SER A 97 11.22 7.58 -2.55
C SER A 97 12.56 8.18 -2.97
N GLU A 98 13.52 7.30 -3.23
CA GLU A 98 14.86 7.63 -3.75
C GLU A 98 15.02 7.32 -5.24
N ARG A 99 13.91 7.08 -5.96
CA ARG A 99 13.89 6.61 -7.36
C ARG A 99 14.66 7.46 -8.37
N ASP A 100 14.94 8.72 -8.06
CA ASP A 100 15.73 9.65 -8.87
C ASP A 100 17.11 9.98 -8.27
N GLY A 101 17.58 9.16 -7.33
CA GLY A 101 18.90 9.24 -6.69
C GLY A 101 18.94 10.08 -5.41
N TRP A 102 17.83 10.68 -5.00
CA TRP A 102 17.70 11.44 -3.76
C TRP A 102 16.33 11.22 -3.12
N ARG A 103 16.27 11.25 -1.79
CA ARG A 103 15.00 11.11 -1.07
C ARG A 103 14.09 12.31 -1.30
N HIS A 104 12.93 12.05 -1.88
CA HIS A 104 11.88 13.04 -2.12
C HIS A 104 10.53 12.53 -1.64
N VAL A 105 9.61 13.47 -1.39
CA VAL A 105 8.23 13.17 -1.05
C VAL A 105 7.36 13.28 -2.30
N TYR A 106 6.54 12.27 -2.51
CA TYR A 106 5.57 12.18 -3.58
C TYR A 106 4.17 12.07 -3.00
N SER A 107 3.20 12.73 -3.64
CA SER A 107 1.79 12.54 -3.36
C SER A 107 1.21 11.48 -4.29
N VAL A 108 0.65 10.42 -3.72
CA VAL A 108 0.01 9.30 -4.43
C VAL A 108 -1.49 9.34 -4.19
N SER A 109 -2.29 9.43 -5.26
CA SER A 109 -3.76 9.46 -5.16
C SER A 109 -4.35 8.06 -4.97
N ARG A 110 -5.47 7.93 -4.23
CA ARG A 110 -6.24 6.68 -4.08
C ARG A 110 -7.22 6.40 -5.22
N THR A 111 -7.51 7.39 -6.07
CA THR A 111 -8.42 7.20 -7.21
C THR A 111 -7.73 6.37 -8.28
N THR A 112 -8.19 5.13 -8.44
CA THR A 112 -7.64 4.10 -9.32
C THR A 112 -7.70 4.51 -10.79
N GLY A 113 -6.62 4.30 -11.54
CA GLY A 113 -6.67 4.25 -13.01
C GLY A 113 -5.39 4.57 -13.77
N GLY A 114 -4.27 3.89 -13.48
CA GLY A 114 -3.06 4.02 -14.28
C GLY A 114 -1.85 3.47 -13.55
N GLY A 115 -1.50 2.20 -13.80
CA GLY A 115 -0.41 1.50 -13.12
C GLY A 115 1.00 1.98 -13.51
N ASP A 116 1.25 3.29 -13.48
CA ASP A 116 2.56 3.88 -13.73
C ASP A 116 2.99 4.78 -12.57
N ALA A 117 4.29 4.79 -12.28
CA ALA A 117 4.95 5.72 -11.35
C ALA A 117 4.71 7.22 -11.69
N ALA A 118 4.06 7.50 -12.83
CA ALA A 118 3.65 8.80 -13.36
C ALA A 118 2.51 9.47 -12.58
N ASP A 119 1.69 8.72 -11.84
CA ASP A 119 0.57 9.28 -11.06
C ASP A 119 1.01 9.84 -9.69
N ALA A 120 2.29 9.69 -9.35
CA ALA A 120 2.90 10.23 -8.15
C ALA A 120 3.52 11.61 -8.43
N ARG A 121 2.94 12.66 -7.86
CA ARG A 121 3.44 14.03 -8.02
C ARG A 121 4.47 14.36 -6.94
N ARG A 122 5.70 14.72 -7.34
CA ARG A 122 6.69 15.29 -6.42
C ARG A 122 6.19 16.62 -5.87
N ILE A 123 6.28 16.81 -4.55
CA ILE A 123 5.85 18.02 -3.84
C ILE A 123 6.98 18.67 -3.05
#